data_AF-A0A950RHX1-F1
#
_entry.id   AF-A0A950RHX1-F1
#
_cell.length_a   1.000
_cell.length_b   1.000
_cell.length_c   1.000
_cell.angle_alpha   90.00
_cell.angle_beta   90.00
_cell.angle_gamma   90.00
#
_symmetry.space_group_name_H-M   'P 1'
#
loop_
_entity.id
_entity.type
_entity.pdbx_description
1 polymer ?
#
loop_
_entity_poly.entity_id
_entity_poly.type
_entity_poly.pdbx_seq_one_letter_code
_entity_poly.pdbx_strand_id
1 'polypeptide(L)' 'MIVECGAGTAIPTVRHFCEHLASTQNALLIRINPREPTLPPGPRGTRRPIPFPYLDLEVGALEGLRAIDQRWNT' A
#
# COMPACT_ATOMS: atom_id res chain seq x y z
N MET A 1 3.47 -0.61 10.96
CA MET A 1 2.68 -0.20 9.78
C MET A 1 3.64 0.38 8.77
N ILE A 2 3.43 0.10 7.49
CA ILE A 2 4.21 0.62 6.37
C ILE A 2 3.27 1.49 5.55
N VAL A 3 3.67 2.72 5.24
CA VAL A 3 2.89 3.64 4.41
C VAL A 3 3.68 3.90 3.12
N GLU A 4 3.18 3.38 2.01
CA GLU A 4 3.70 3.63 0.67
C GLU A 4 2.94 4.80 0.03
N CYS A 5 3.65 5.83 -0.43
CA CYS A 5 3.03 6.99 -1.08
C CYS A 5 3.51 7.11 -2.53
N GLY A 6 2.58 7.06 -3.50
CA GLY A 6 2.84 7.44 -4.90
C GLY A 6 3.73 6.51 -5.72
N ALA A 7 4.03 5.28 -5.26
CA ALA A 7 4.80 4.32 -6.06
C ALA A 7 3.98 3.67 -7.18
N GLY A 8 2.72 3.30 -6.88
CA GLY A 8 1.78 2.74 -7.86
C GLY A 8 2.33 1.54 -8.63
N THR A 9 2.04 1.46 -9.93
CA THR A 9 2.75 0.54 -10.84
C THR A 9 4.00 1.16 -11.46
N ALA A 10 4.16 2.48 -11.37
CA ALA A 10 5.23 3.24 -12.03
C ALA A 10 6.62 3.06 -11.37
N ILE A 11 6.68 2.74 -10.06
CA ILE A 11 7.93 2.54 -9.33
C ILE A 11 7.96 1.15 -8.67
N PRO A 12 8.31 0.09 -9.42
CA PRO A 12 8.28 -1.30 -8.93
C PRO A 12 9.21 -1.56 -7.74
N THR A 13 10.33 -0.86 -7.63
CA THR A 13 11.32 -1.07 -6.57
C THR A 13 10.76 -0.73 -5.19
N VAL A 14 10.06 0.40 -5.07
CA VAL A 14 9.39 0.80 -3.82
C VAL A 14 8.28 -0.20 -3.47
N ARG A 15 7.46 -0.59 -4.46
CA ARG A 15 6.40 -1.59 -4.26
C ARG A 15 6.94 -2.91 -3.71
N HIS A 16 7.95 -3.48 -4.37
CA HIS A 16 8.49 -4.78 -3.96
C HIS A 16 9.21 -4.71 -2.62
N PHE A 17 9.87 -3.59 -2.31
CA PHE A 17 10.46 -3.38 -0.99
C PHE A 17 9.39 -3.33 0.10
N CYS A 18 8.32 -2.57 -0.11
CA CYS A 18 7.20 -2.47 0.83
C CYS A 18 6.45 -3.80 1.00
N GLU A 19 6.19 -4.54 -0.08
CA GLU A 19 5.60 -5.89 -0.03
C GLU A 19 6.49 -6.87 0.76
N HIS A 20 7.81 -6.86 0.51
CA HIS A 20 8.76 -7.70 1.22
C HIS A 20 8.80 -7.37 2.72
N LEU A 21 8.85 -6.09 3.05
CA LEU A 21 8.87 -5.63 4.44
C LEU A 21 7.55 -5.97 5.17
N ALA A 22 6.41 -5.76 4.49
CA ALA A 22 5.09 -6.10 5.04
C ALA A 22 4.96 -7.61 5.31
N SER A 23 5.44 -8.44 4.38
CA SER A 23 5.44 -9.89 4.53
C SER A 23 6.37 -10.37 5.65
N THR A 24 7.58 -9.82 5.75
CA THR A 24 8.57 -10.25 6.75
C THR A 24 8.20 -9.81 8.16
N GLN A 25 7.52 -8.67 8.29
CA GLN A 25 7.12 -8.11 9.58
C GLN A 25 5.66 -8.41 9.95
N ASN A 26 4.91 -9.13 9.10
CA ASN A 26 3.46 -9.27 9.18
C ASN A 26 2.75 -7.93 9.46
N ALA A 27 3.23 -6.88 8.81
CA ALA A 27 2.82 -5.51 9.06
C ALA A 27 1.72 -5.08 8.08
N LEU A 28 0.80 -4.22 8.55
CA LEU A 28 -0.17 -3.55 7.67
C LEU A 28 0.57 -2.67 6.66
N LEU A 29 0.35 -2.95 5.37
CA LEU A 29 0.78 -2.12 4.25
C LEU A 29 -0.35 -1.21 3.79
N ILE A 30 -0.18 0.10 3.98
CA ILE A 30 -1.11 1.12 3.47
C ILE A 30 -0.50 1.73 2.21
N ARG A 31 -1.22 1.67 1.08
CA ARG A 31 -0.80 2.27 -0.20
C ARG A 31 -1.65 3.49 -0.49
N ILE A 32 -1.02 4.65 -0.60
CA ILE A 32 -1.69 5.93 -0.93
C ILE A 32 -1.30 6.31 -2.36
N ASN A 33 -2.24 6.15 -3.28
CA ASN A 33 -2.02 6.56 -4.67
C ASN A 33 -3.34 6.92 -5.37
N PRO A 34 -3.46 8.12 -5.97
CA PRO A 34 -4.67 8.53 -6.68
C PRO A 34 -4.95 7.74 -7.97
N ARG A 35 -3.96 7.05 -8.55
CA ARG A 35 -4.14 6.25 -9.77
C ARG A 35 -3.42 4.91 -9.58
N GLU A 36 -4.16 3.81 -9.67
CA GLU A 36 -3.68 2.42 -9.54
C GLU A 36 -3.35 1.95 -8.10
N PRO A 37 -4.37 1.85 -7.23
CA PRO A 37 -4.22 1.31 -5.88
C PRO A 37 -3.84 -0.19 -5.86
N THR A 38 -4.22 -0.96 -6.87
CA THR A 38 -4.29 -2.42 -6.75
C THR A 38 -2.95 -3.13 -6.92
N LEU A 39 -2.72 -4.12 -6.05
CA LEU A 39 -1.73 -5.18 -6.27
C LEU A 39 -2.01 -5.92 -7.59
N PRO A 40 -0.97 -6.28 -8.36
CA PRO A 40 -1.16 -6.99 -9.62
C PRO A 40 -1.92 -8.30 -9.36
N PRO A 41 -2.87 -8.68 -10.23
CA PRO A 41 -3.53 -9.96 -10.13
C PRO A 41 -2.47 -11.07 -10.16
N GLY A 42 -2.71 -12.11 -9.37
CA GLY A 42 -1.95 -13.34 -9.43
C GLY A 42 -2.01 -14.02 -10.79
N PRO A 43 -1.13 -15.02 -11.02
CA PRO A 43 -1.18 -15.81 -12.24
C PRO A 43 -2.59 -16.41 -12.40
N ARG A 44 -3.25 -16.07 -13.51
CA ARG A 44 -4.64 -16.41 -13.89
C ARG A 44 -5.75 -15.47 -13.38
N GLY A 45 -5.45 -14.21 -13.06
CA GLY A 45 -6.49 -13.24 -12.70
C GLY A 45 -7.08 -13.44 -11.29
N THR A 46 -6.53 -14.38 -10.52
CA THR A 46 -6.87 -14.57 -9.11
C THR A 46 -6.05 -13.59 -8.28
N ARG A 47 -6.64 -12.92 -7.27
CA ARG A 47 -5.82 -12.23 -6.27
C ARG A 47 -4.92 -13.28 -5.62
N ARG A 48 -3.59 -13.15 -5.74
CA ARG A 48 -2.67 -13.98 -4.95
C ARG A 48 -3.05 -13.82 -3.48
N PRO A 49 -3.00 -14.88 -2.66
CA PRO A 49 -3.06 -14.72 -1.21
C PRO A 49 -1.91 -13.79 -0.82
N ILE A 50 -2.26 -12.61 -0.31
CA ILE A 50 -1.29 -11.64 0.19
C ILE A 50 -1.04 -12.05 1.63
N PRO A 51 0.19 -12.45 1.99
CA PRO A 51 0.48 -13.03 3.31
C PRO A 51 0.60 -11.97 4.41
N PHE A 52 -0.03 -10.81 4.23
CA PHE A 52 0.02 -9.67 5.14
C PHE A 52 -1.24 -8.80 4.97
N PRO A 53 -1.66 -8.08 6.02
CA PRO A 53 -2.77 -7.13 5.90
C PRO A 53 -2.38 -5.95 5.01
N TYR A 54 -3.31 -5.48 4.18
CA TYR A 54 -3.09 -4.33 3.30
C TYR A 54 -4.36 -3.47 3.15
N LEU A 55 -4.16 -2.20 2.85
CA LEU A 55 -5.21 -1.22 2.58
C LEU A 55 -4.75 -0.28 1.47
N ASP A 56 -5.53 -0.17 0.41
CA ASP A 56 -5.26 0.76 -0.68
C ASP A 56 -6.18 1.98 -0.56
N LEU A 57 -5.60 3.18 -0.66
CA LEU A 57 -6.28 4.47 -0.56
C LEU A 57 -6.11 5.25 -1.87
N GLU A 58 -7.23 5.46 -2.57
CA GLU A 58 -7.32 6.21 -3.83
C GLU A 58 -7.37 7.73 -3.58
N VAL A 59 -6.38 8.25 -2.86
CA VAL A 59 -6.29 9.68 -2.50
C VAL A 59 -4.89 10.23 -2.78
N GLY A 60 -4.75 11.55 -2.77
CA GLY A 60 -3.43 12.19 -2.83
C GLY A 60 -2.59 11.86 -1.59
N ALA A 61 -1.26 11.71 -1.77
CA ALA A 61 -0.36 11.37 -0.66
C ALA A 61 -0.48 12.33 0.54
N LEU A 62 -0.51 13.64 0.28
CA LEU A 62 -0.66 14.66 1.33
C LEU A 62 -2.00 14.56 2.05
N GLU A 63 -3.09 14.34 1.31
CA GLU A 63 -4.43 14.20 1.85
C GLU A 63 -4.52 12.98 2.77
N GLY A 64 -4.05 11.81 2.31
CA GLY A 64 -4.06 10.58 3.09
C GLY A 64 -3.21 10.68 4.36
N LEU A 65 -2.00 11.25 4.26
CA LEU A 65 -1.14 11.45 5.43
C LEU A 65 -1.76 12.41 6.45
N ARG A 66 -2.41 13.50 6.01
CA ARG A 66 -3.13 14.42 6.91
C ARG A 66 -4.30 13.73 7.61
N ALA A 67 -5.06 12.90 6.91
CA ALA A 67 -6.16 12.16 7.51
C ALA A 67 -5.68 11.16 8.58
N ILE A 68 -4.56 10.48 8.33
CA ILE A 68 -3.91 9.60 9.31
C ILE A 68 -3.46 10.40 10.54
N ASP A 69 -2.75 11.51 10.33
CA ASP A 69 -2.24 12.36 11.41
C ASP A 69 -3.37 12.93 12.28
N GLN A 70 -4.43 13.44 11.65
CA GLN A 70 -5.61 13.96 12.35
C GLN A 70 -6.29 12.92 13.23
N ARG A 71 -6.37 11.67 12.76
CA ARG A 71 -7.03 10.58 13.50
C ARG A 71 -6.13 9.97 14.58
N TRP A 72 -4.82 10.13 14.46
CA TRP A 72 -3.86 9.64 15.46
C TRP A 72 -3.69 10.61 16.63
N ASN A 73 -3.84 11.92 16.38
CA ASN A 73 -3.69 12.96 17.39
C ASN A 73 -5.01 13.31 18.13
N THR A 74 -6.04 12.48 18.00
CA THR A 74 -7.33 12.54 18.74
C THR A 74 -7.49 11.35 19.64
#